data_AF-A0AAE9D3K4-F1
#
_entry.id   AF-A0AAE9D3K4-F1
#
_cell.length_a   1.000
_cell.length_b   1.000
_cell.length_c   1.000
_cell.angle_alpha   90.00
_cell.angle_beta   90.00
_cell.angle_gamma   90.00
#
_symmetry.space_group_name_H-M   'P 1'
#
loop_
_entity.id
_entity.type
_entity.pdbx_description
1 polymer ?
#
loop_
_entity_poly.entity_id
_entity_poly.type
_entity_poly.pdbx_seq_one_letter_code
_entity_poly.pdbx_strand_id
1 'polypeptide(L)'
;MTSEKMIEVRVDMEEGEPLGATPNDKLVITKVQPGTIAEGKLRIGDQVKEVNGVKCKDCNDFFRALRFAAPCAKIIVNRDDKKAEELEARVHIPADRAKIIQRREGYVYELATLVWVQNGPKLGLGINHFQNRVLVSRVDPGTLAEKCLVLGDHLCDVDGVPVTDKDVARDLLVKNLQEKGKVTFVVERPESIDAKQWAKQALATNMNDDVRNIAAQYRQALPGLKTPSKSAMSTGRSARQVQIVEQTQTHEIGHDHEGKALRKVK
;
A
#
# COMPACT_ATOMS: atom_id res chain seq x y z
N MET A 1 23.91 22.17 -3.69
CA MET A 1 23.58 23.17 -4.73
C MET A 1 22.80 22.47 -5.80
N THR A 2 21.48 22.67 -5.83
CA THR A 2 20.54 22.03 -6.76
C THR A 2 20.57 22.85 -8.04
N SER A 3 21.05 22.27 -9.14
CA SER A 3 21.11 22.94 -10.44
C SER A 3 19.80 22.72 -11.18
N GLU A 4 18.74 23.42 -10.77
CA GLU A 4 17.51 23.56 -11.55
C GLU A 4 17.86 24.21 -12.89
N LYS A 5 17.64 23.52 -14.00
CA LYS A 5 17.84 24.07 -15.35
C LYS A 5 16.51 24.14 -16.07
N MET A 6 16.13 25.36 -16.47
CA MET A 6 15.01 25.57 -17.38
C MET A 6 15.47 25.23 -18.80
N ILE A 7 14.81 24.27 -19.43
CA ILE A 7 15.11 23.77 -20.76
C ILE A 7 13.89 24.01 -21.65
N GLU A 8 14.14 24.55 -22.84
CA GLU A 8 13.14 24.62 -23.90
C GLU A 8 13.25 23.35 -24.77
N VAL A 9 12.20 22.54 -24.75
CA VAL A 9 12.07 21.32 -25.55
C VAL A 9 11.14 21.61 -26.72
N ARG A 10 11.61 21.37 -27.95
CA ARG A 10 10.81 21.52 -29.16
C ARG A 10 10.40 20.17 -29.71
N VAL A 11 9.10 19.94 -29.77
CA VAL A 11 8.49 18.71 -30.23
C VAL A 11 7.67 18.99 -31.48
N ASP A 12 8.13 18.47 -32.61
CA ASP A 12 7.37 18.49 -33.86
C ASP A 12 6.19 17.53 -33.71
N MET A 13 4.97 18.04 -33.79
CA MET A 13 3.75 17.28 -33.57
C MET A 13 2.96 17.18 -34.87
N GLU A 14 2.67 15.95 -35.31
CA GLU A 14 1.74 15.72 -36.41
C GLU A 14 0.29 15.75 -35.91
N GLU A 15 -0.64 16.13 -36.79
CA GLU A 15 -2.05 16.31 -36.45
C GLU A 15 -2.66 14.97 -36.00
N GLY A 16 -2.98 14.87 -34.71
CA GLY A 16 -3.62 13.69 -34.12
C GLY A 16 -2.67 12.69 -33.44
N GLU A 17 -1.35 12.89 -33.50
CA GLU A 17 -0.40 12.01 -32.82
C GLU A 17 -0.24 12.40 -31.33
N PRO A 18 -0.41 11.46 -30.38
CA PRO A 18 -0.23 11.76 -28.97
C PRO A 18 1.25 11.92 -28.64
N LEU A 19 1.58 12.94 -27.84
CA LEU A 19 2.94 13.17 -27.35
C LEU A 19 3.54 11.92 -26.66
N GLY A 20 2.71 11.13 -25.97
CA GLY A 20 3.13 9.91 -25.28
C GLY A 20 3.81 10.14 -23.91
N ALA A 21 3.81 11.39 -23.42
CA ALA A 21 4.25 11.71 -22.05
C ALA A 21 3.05 11.92 -21.12
N THR A 22 3.08 11.30 -19.95
CA THR A 22 2.03 11.43 -18.91
C THR A 22 2.58 12.24 -17.72
N PRO A 23 2.07 13.46 -17.49
CA PRO A 23 2.36 14.22 -16.27
C PRO A 23 1.48 13.78 -15.08
N ASN A 24 1.98 14.01 -13.86
CA ASN A 24 1.18 13.96 -12.64
C ASN A 24 0.48 15.31 -12.33
N ASP A 25 -0.27 15.37 -11.23
CA ASP A 25 -0.99 16.58 -10.77
C ASP A 25 -0.11 17.82 -10.57
N LYS A 26 1.21 17.64 -10.44
CA LYS A 26 2.21 18.72 -10.31
C LYS A 26 2.93 19.05 -11.63
N LEU A 27 2.40 18.53 -12.75
CA LEU A 27 2.97 18.66 -14.09
C LEU A 27 4.37 18.07 -14.24
N VAL A 28 4.73 17.10 -13.40
CA VAL A 28 5.99 16.35 -13.53
C VAL A 28 5.74 15.14 -14.40
N ILE A 29 6.53 14.97 -15.46
CA ILE A 29 6.46 13.79 -16.34
C ILE A 29 6.84 12.56 -15.52
N THR A 30 5.90 11.64 -15.33
CA THR A 30 6.14 10.38 -14.61
C THR A 30 6.38 9.21 -15.54
N LYS A 31 5.88 9.29 -16.77
CA LYS A 31 5.98 8.22 -17.76
C LYS A 31 6.14 8.80 -19.16
N VAL A 32 7.04 8.19 -19.92
CA VAL A 32 7.21 8.42 -21.36
C VAL A 32 7.00 7.08 -22.05
N GLN A 33 6.09 7.04 -23.02
CA GLN A 33 5.80 5.82 -23.78
C GLN A 33 6.88 5.61 -24.86
N PRO A 34 7.48 4.41 -24.96
CA PRO A 34 8.41 4.09 -26.03
C PRO A 34 7.69 4.06 -27.38
N GLY A 35 8.35 4.53 -28.43
CA GLY A 35 7.81 4.66 -29.78
C GLY A 35 6.97 5.92 -30.02
N THR A 36 6.98 6.90 -29.10
CA THR A 36 6.23 8.17 -29.23
C THR A 36 7.15 9.37 -29.37
N ILE A 37 6.62 10.51 -29.80
CA ILE A 37 7.39 11.74 -30.06
C ILE A 37 8.08 12.29 -28.79
N ALA A 38 7.54 11.97 -27.61
CA ALA A 38 8.19 12.32 -26.34
C ALA A 38 9.47 11.54 -26.08
N GLU A 39 9.64 10.36 -26.68
CA GLU A 39 10.83 9.54 -26.50
C GLU A 39 12.08 10.27 -26.98
N GLY A 40 13.10 10.37 -26.12
CA GLY A 40 14.34 11.09 -26.40
C GLY A 40 14.26 12.62 -26.22
N LYS A 41 13.08 13.24 -26.32
CA LYS A 41 12.89 14.69 -26.10
C LYS A 41 12.59 15.02 -24.64
N LEU A 42 11.59 14.36 -24.05
CA LEU A 42 11.19 14.53 -22.65
C LEU A 42 11.74 13.40 -21.79
N ARG A 43 12.06 13.73 -20.53
CA ARG A 43 12.55 12.76 -19.54
C ARG A 43 11.60 12.66 -18.35
N ILE A 44 11.61 11.51 -17.70
CA ILE A 44 10.91 11.34 -16.43
C ILE A 44 11.53 12.30 -15.41
N GLY A 45 10.69 12.98 -14.64
CA GLY A 45 11.10 14.03 -13.70
C GLY A 45 11.10 15.44 -14.29
N ASP A 46 10.95 15.62 -15.61
CA ASP A 46 10.79 16.94 -16.21
C ASP A 46 9.51 17.60 -15.68
N GLN A 47 9.63 18.78 -15.06
CA GLN A 47 8.46 19.54 -14.61
C GLN A 47 8.06 20.56 -15.68
N VAL A 48 6.89 20.36 -16.29
CA VAL A 48 6.35 21.30 -17.28
C VAL A 48 5.91 22.59 -16.58
N LYS A 49 6.36 23.73 -17.11
CA LYS A 49 5.93 25.07 -16.67
C LYS A 49 5.06 25.74 -17.72
N GLU A 50 5.48 25.68 -18.99
CA GLU A 50 4.80 26.37 -20.09
C GLU A 50 4.78 25.50 -21.35
N VAL A 51 3.70 25.60 -22.11
CA VAL A 51 3.55 25.00 -23.44
C VAL A 51 3.10 26.09 -24.40
N ASN A 52 3.87 26.36 -25.45
CA ASN A 52 3.61 27.41 -26.44
C ASN A 52 3.34 28.80 -25.85
N GLY A 53 4.04 29.13 -24.75
CA GLY A 53 3.87 30.40 -24.02
C GLY A 53 2.63 30.45 -23.12
N VAL A 54 1.86 29.36 -23.04
CA VAL A 54 0.76 29.21 -22.08
C VAL A 54 1.29 28.54 -20.82
N LYS A 55 1.15 29.22 -19.67
CA LYS A 55 1.45 28.64 -18.35
C LYS A 55 0.44 27.56 -18.01
N CYS A 56 0.91 26.33 -17.84
CA CYS A 56 0.07 25.22 -17.43
C CYS A 56 0.00 25.18 -15.91
N LYS A 57 -1.21 25.14 -15.34
CA LYS A 57 -1.41 24.93 -13.90
C LYS A 57 -1.75 23.47 -13.59
N ASP A 58 -2.59 22.89 -14.45
CA ASP A 58 -3.13 21.54 -14.28
C ASP A 58 -2.89 20.68 -15.53
N CYS A 59 -3.02 19.36 -15.39
CA CYS A 59 -2.90 18.42 -16.52
C CYS A 59 -3.83 18.76 -17.68
N ASN A 60 -5.04 19.25 -17.42
CA ASN A 60 -6.00 19.62 -18.47
C ASN A 60 -5.50 20.81 -19.30
N ASP A 61 -4.86 21.80 -18.66
CA ASP A 61 -4.25 22.92 -19.38
C ASP A 61 -3.11 22.46 -20.28
N PHE A 62 -2.32 21.50 -19.80
CA PHE A 62 -1.24 20.90 -20.56
C PHE A 62 -1.75 20.18 -21.82
N PHE A 63 -2.74 19.29 -21.69
CA PHE A 63 -3.32 18.59 -22.85
C PHE A 63 -4.03 19.53 -23.82
N ARG A 64 -4.69 20.57 -23.30
CA ARG A 64 -5.32 21.60 -24.13
C ARG A 64 -4.28 22.40 -24.91
N ALA A 65 -3.20 22.85 -24.26
CA ALA A 65 -2.13 23.58 -24.91
C ALA A 65 -1.43 22.74 -25.98
N LEU A 66 -1.21 21.45 -25.71
CA LEU A 66 -0.66 20.49 -26.68
C LEU A 66 -1.58 20.25 -27.88
N ARG A 67 -2.90 20.21 -27.69
CA ARG A 67 -3.86 19.99 -28.79
C ARG A 67 -3.77 21.08 -29.86
N PHE A 68 -3.49 22.32 -29.47
CA PHE A 68 -3.31 23.45 -30.38
C PHE A 68 -1.84 23.71 -30.73
N ALA A 69 -0.95 22.78 -30.38
CA ALA A 69 0.48 22.97 -30.56
C ALA A 69 1.03 22.45 -31.91
N ALA A 70 0.22 21.76 -32.72
CA ALA A 70 0.63 21.41 -34.07
C ALA A 70 0.90 22.68 -34.90
N PRO A 71 1.97 22.74 -35.72
CA PRO A 71 2.92 21.67 -36.05
C PRO A 71 4.13 21.53 -35.10
N CYS A 72 4.35 22.48 -34.18
CA CYS A 72 5.51 22.48 -33.27
C CYS A 72 5.11 22.90 -31.84
N ALA A 73 5.25 21.97 -30.88
CA ALA A 73 5.11 22.26 -29.45
C ALA A 73 6.43 22.71 -28.82
N LYS A 74 6.45 23.93 -28.33
CA LYS A 74 7.51 24.51 -27.51
C LYS A 74 7.15 24.33 -26.04
N ILE A 75 7.77 23.36 -25.39
CA ILE A 75 7.54 23.03 -23.99
C ILE A 75 8.71 23.54 -23.16
N ILE A 76 8.43 24.39 -22.18
CA ILE A 76 9.42 24.82 -21.18
C ILE A 76 9.30 23.89 -19.98
N VAL A 77 10.36 23.13 -19.74
CA VAL A 77 10.46 22.21 -18.61
C VAL A 77 11.56 22.66 -17.66
N ASN A 78 11.36 22.41 -16.37
CA ASN A 78 12.43 22.45 -15.39
C ASN A 78 12.95 21.03 -15.21
N ARG A 79 14.23 20.83 -15.55
CA ARG A 79 14.92 19.54 -15.39
C ARG A 79 15.82 19.63 -14.16
N ASP A 80 15.45 18.87 -13.14
CA ASP A 80 16.27 18.63 -11.94
C ASP A 80 16.90 17.25 -12.07
N ASP A 81 18.17 17.15 -12.46
CA ASP A 81 18.84 15.86 -12.71
C ASP A 81 18.77 14.90 -11.49
N LYS A 82 18.85 15.44 -10.26
CA LYS A 82 18.71 14.63 -9.04
C LYS A 82 17.30 14.12 -8.78
N LYS A 83 16.27 14.95 -9.04
CA LYS A 83 14.87 14.53 -8.85
C LYS A 83 14.44 13.59 -9.98
N ALA A 84 14.95 13.81 -11.19
CA ALA A 84 14.76 12.93 -12.33
C ALA A 84 15.35 11.55 -12.06
N GLU A 85 16.61 11.46 -11.59
CA GLU A 85 17.23 10.18 -11.23
C GLU A 85 16.47 9.46 -10.09
N GLU A 86 16.01 10.20 -9.08
CA GLU A 86 15.21 9.62 -7.99
C GLU A 86 13.82 9.14 -8.47
N LEU A 87 13.15 9.87 -9.35
CA LEU A 87 11.89 9.45 -9.96
C LEU A 87 12.09 8.28 -10.93
N GLU A 88 13.12 8.32 -11.77
CA GLU A 88 13.48 7.25 -12.69
C GLU A 88 13.81 5.97 -11.92
N ALA A 89 14.56 6.05 -10.82
CA ALA A 89 14.84 4.89 -9.97
C ALA A 89 13.59 4.35 -9.27
N ARG A 90 12.60 5.19 -8.96
CA ARG A 90 11.30 4.76 -8.39
C ARG A 90 10.37 4.13 -9.43
N VAL A 91 10.41 4.59 -10.67
CA VAL A 91 9.49 4.15 -11.73
C VAL A 91 10.09 3.00 -12.54
N HIS A 92 11.42 2.93 -12.66
CA HIS A 92 12.10 1.90 -13.44
C HIS A 92 12.25 0.61 -12.63
N ILE A 93 11.42 -0.37 -12.96
CA ILE A 93 11.56 -1.73 -12.45
C ILE A 93 12.71 -2.42 -13.20
N PRO A 94 13.74 -2.94 -12.49
CA PRO A 94 14.85 -3.66 -13.11
C PRO A 94 14.34 -4.81 -14.00
N ALA A 95 15.00 -5.04 -15.15
CA ALA A 95 14.57 -6.04 -16.15
C ALA A 95 14.41 -7.45 -15.57
N ASP A 96 15.23 -7.82 -14.59
CA ASP A 96 15.14 -9.12 -13.91
C ASP A 96 13.85 -9.26 -13.08
N ARG A 97 13.36 -8.17 -12.50
CA ARG A 97 12.10 -8.12 -11.75
C ARG A 97 10.90 -7.96 -12.66
N ALA A 98 11.06 -7.29 -13.81
CA ALA A 98 10.01 -7.16 -14.80
C ALA A 98 9.53 -8.52 -15.34
N LYS A 99 10.41 -9.52 -15.41
CA LYS A 99 10.06 -10.90 -15.81
C LYS A 99 9.16 -11.62 -14.80
N ILE A 100 9.23 -11.24 -13.53
CA ILE A 100 8.47 -11.84 -12.43
C ILE A 100 7.01 -11.31 -12.44
N ILE A 101 6.78 -10.15 -13.05
CA ILE A 101 5.52 -9.42 -12.95
C ILE A 101 4.66 -9.69 -14.18
N GLN A 102 3.41 -10.10 -13.94
CA GLN A 102 2.38 -10.13 -14.98
C GLN A 102 1.65 -8.80 -15.01
N ARG A 103 2.00 -7.94 -15.98
CA ARG A 103 1.35 -6.63 -16.14
C ARG A 103 -0.12 -6.79 -16.51
N ARG A 104 -1.00 -6.20 -15.71
CA ARG A 104 -2.45 -6.20 -15.93
C ARG A 104 -2.94 -4.79 -16.24
N GLU A 105 -3.96 -4.71 -17.09
CA GLU A 105 -4.64 -3.45 -17.37
C GLU A 105 -5.35 -2.93 -16.11
N GLY A 106 -5.31 -1.61 -15.90
CA GLY A 106 -5.87 -0.98 -14.70
C GLY A 106 -4.99 -1.03 -13.44
N TYR A 107 -3.76 -1.55 -13.56
CA TYR A 107 -2.76 -1.56 -12.50
C TYR A 107 -1.47 -0.84 -12.91
N VAL A 108 -0.88 -0.11 -11.97
CA VAL A 108 0.40 0.59 -12.12
C VAL A 108 1.44 -0.16 -11.30
N TYR A 109 2.65 -0.32 -11.85
CA TYR A 109 3.75 -0.98 -11.17
C TYR A 109 4.83 0.03 -10.83
N GLU A 110 5.19 0.11 -9.55
CA GLU A 110 6.20 1.05 -9.03
C GLU A 110 7.23 0.29 -8.19
N LEU A 111 8.48 0.75 -8.21
CA LEU A 111 9.51 0.25 -7.32
C LEU A 111 9.50 1.09 -6.04
N ALA A 112 9.15 0.46 -4.93
CA ALA A 112 9.18 1.10 -3.62
C ALA A 112 10.38 0.62 -2.81
N THR A 113 11.05 1.58 -2.17
CA THR A 113 12.24 1.34 -1.36
C THR A 113 11.98 1.79 0.06
N LEU A 114 12.12 0.87 1.02
CA LEU A 114 12.12 1.16 2.44
C LEU A 114 13.54 1.14 2.96
N VAL A 115 13.92 2.21 3.66
CA VAL A 115 15.21 2.31 4.35
C VAL A 115 14.95 2.32 5.84
N TRP A 116 15.54 1.36 6.54
CA TRP A 116 15.51 1.28 7.99
C TRP A 116 16.59 2.18 8.58
N VAL A 117 16.18 3.05 9.51
CA VAL A 117 17.10 3.93 10.24
C VAL A 117 17.09 3.49 11.70
N GLN A 118 18.26 3.25 12.27
CA GLN A 118 18.40 2.93 13.69
C GLN A 118 17.89 4.12 14.53
N ASN A 119 16.98 3.87 15.49
CA ASN A 119 16.21 4.90 16.19
C ASN A 119 15.20 5.71 15.34
N GLY A 120 14.87 5.21 14.15
CA GLY A 120 13.85 5.79 13.28
C GLY A 120 12.41 5.41 13.66
N PRO A 121 11.42 5.94 12.92
CA PRO A 121 10.03 5.54 13.06
C PRO A 121 9.85 4.05 12.78
N LYS A 122 8.85 3.44 13.44
CA LYS A 122 8.53 2.02 13.23
C LYS A 122 8.17 1.76 11.76
N LEU A 123 8.27 0.50 11.33
CA LEU A 123 7.88 0.10 9.98
C LEU A 123 6.40 0.39 9.70
N GLY A 124 5.50 0.07 10.64
CA GLY A 124 4.07 0.42 10.56
C GLY A 124 3.30 -0.24 9.42
N LEU A 125 3.74 -1.43 8.97
CA LEU A 125 3.17 -2.14 7.84
C LEU A 125 2.38 -3.37 8.30
N GLY A 126 1.12 -3.43 7.91
CA GLY A 126 0.27 -4.61 8.00
C GLY A 126 0.08 -5.22 6.61
N ILE A 127 0.29 -6.53 6.53
CA ILE A 127 0.19 -7.30 5.29
C ILE A 127 -0.90 -8.37 5.47
N ASN A 128 -1.69 -8.60 4.43
CA ASN A 128 -2.63 -9.69 4.33
C ASN A 128 -2.31 -10.58 3.13
N HIS A 129 -2.75 -11.83 3.18
CA HIS A 129 -2.65 -12.77 2.06
C HIS A 129 -4.06 -13.07 1.53
N PHE A 130 -4.25 -12.94 0.22
CA PHE A 130 -5.50 -13.27 -0.45
C PHE A 130 -5.23 -13.79 -1.86
N GLN A 131 -5.69 -15.01 -2.19
CA GLN A 131 -5.54 -15.63 -3.53
C GLN A 131 -4.09 -15.60 -4.07
N ASN A 132 -3.11 -16.06 -3.28
CA ASN A 132 -1.67 -16.04 -3.61
C ASN A 132 -1.11 -14.64 -3.88
N ARG A 133 -1.74 -13.60 -3.31
CA ARG A 133 -1.30 -12.21 -3.40
C ARG A 133 -1.10 -11.64 -2.01
N VAL A 134 -0.04 -10.86 -1.89
CA VAL A 134 0.37 -10.23 -0.63
C VAL A 134 -0.05 -8.76 -0.67
N LEU A 135 -1.15 -8.43 0.01
CA LEU A 135 -1.74 -7.09 -0.02
C LEU A 135 -1.39 -6.29 1.23
N VAL A 136 -1.18 -4.98 1.07
CA VAL A 136 -1.03 -4.05 2.18
C VAL A 136 -2.40 -3.81 2.81
N SER A 137 -2.58 -4.30 4.04
CA SER A 137 -3.84 -4.23 4.77
C SER A 137 -3.93 -3.06 5.72
N ARG A 138 -2.79 -2.60 6.24
CA ARG A 138 -2.71 -1.50 7.17
C ARG A 138 -1.42 -0.74 6.98
N VAL A 139 -1.50 0.58 7.05
CA VAL A 139 -0.36 1.48 7.07
C VAL A 139 -0.59 2.45 8.22
N ASP A 140 0.32 2.47 9.19
CA ASP A 140 0.20 3.35 10.35
C ASP A 140 0.74 4.76 10.02
N PRO A 141 0.07 5.84 10.45
CA PRO A 141 0.54 7.20 10.19
C PRO A 141 1.82 7.50 10.97
N GLY A 142 2.72 8.30 10.39
CA GLY A 142 4.02 8.65 10.94
C GLY A 142 5.07 7.54 10.86
N THR A 143 4.80 6.47 10.10
CA THR A 143 5.69 5.32 9.95
C THR A 143 6.45 5.31 8.62
N LEU A 144 7.43 4.41 8.49
CA LEU A 144 8.18 4.29 7.23
C LEU A 144 7.29 3.83 6.07
N ALA A 145 6.33 2.94 6.34
CA ALA A 145 5.42 2.43 5.32
C ALA A 145 4.53 3.51 4.70
N GLU A 146 4.09 4.51 5.47
CA GLU A 146 3.21 5.59 4.97
C GLU A 146 3.82 6.37 3.78
N LYS A 147 5.14 6.52 3.77
CA LYS A 147 5.83 7.28 2.70
C LYS A 147 5.96 6.50 1.40
N CYS A 148 5.92 5.17 1.48
CA CYS A 148 6.29 4.28 0.38
C CYS A 148 5.14 3.43 -0.13
N LEU A 149 4.16 3.12 0.72
CA LEU A 149 3.11 2.14 0.50
C LEU A 149 1.73 2.72 0.83
N VAL A 150 0.73 2.28 0.07
CA VAL A 150 -0.68 2.66 0.23
C VAL A 150 -1.51 1.41 0.52
N LEU A 151 -2.66 1.60 1.19
CA LEU A 151 -3.61 0.51 1.44
C LEU A 151 -4.09 -0.10 0.13
N GLY A 152 -4.07 -1.44 0.05
CA GLY A 152 -4.48 -2.19 -1.14
C GLY A 152 -3.37 -2.38 -2.18
N ASP A 153 -2.18 -1.83 -1.96
CA ASP A 153 -1.01 -2.12 -2.78
C ASP A 153 -0.67 -3.62 -2.68
N HIS A 154 -0.37 -4.25 -3.82
CA HIS A 154 0.05 -5.65 -3.89
C HIS A 154 1.57 -5.73 -4.01
N LEU A 155 2.21 -6.44 -3.08
CA LEU A 155 3.65 -6.70 -3.10
C LEU A 155 3.91 -7.90 -4.01
N CYS A 156 4.43 -7.65 -5.22
CA CYS A 156 4.75 -8.74 -6.15
C CYS A 156 6.02 -9.50 -5.73
N ASP A 157 6.99 -8.78 -5.20
CA ASP A 157 8.28 -9.34 -4.83
C ASP A 157 8.98 -8.50 -3.75
N VAL A 158 9.87 -9.12 -2.98
CA VAL A 158 10.70 -8.48 -1.94
C VAL A 158 12.17 -8.76 -2.27
N ASP A 159 12.90 -7.68 -2.55
CA ASP A 159 14.32 -7.64 -2.92
C ASP A 159 14.71 -8.56 -4.10
N GLY A 160 13.80 -8.71 -5.07
CA GLY A 160 13.97 -9.58 -6.23
C GLY A 160 13.39 -10.99 -6.05
N VAL A 161 12.89 -11.32 -4.87
CA VAL A 161 12.29 -12.64 -4.58
C VAL A 161 10.77 -12.54 -4.67
N PRO A 162 10.10 -13.29 -5.57
CA PRO A 162 8.64 -13.27 -5.68
C PRO A 162 8.00 -13.71 -4.38
N VAL A 163 6.95 -13.00 -3.95
CA VAL A 163 6.21 -13.33 -2.73
C VAL A 163 4.76 -13.64 -3.05
N THR A 164 4.32 -14.84 -2.69
CA THR A 164 2.93 -15.31 -2.83
C THR A 164 2.19 -15.31 -1.50
N ASP A 165 2.92 -15.43 -0.39
CA ASP A 165 2.39 -15.67 0.95
C ASP A 165 2.85 -14.62 1.95
N LYS A 166 1.99 -14.31 2.92
CA LYS A 166 2.27 -13.31 3.96
C LYS A 166 3.47 -13.68 4.84
N ASP A 167 3.66 -14.96 5.13
CA ASP A 167 4.71 -15.43 6.05
C ASP A 167 6.08 -15.34 5.37
N VAL A 168 6.16 -15.77 4.11
CA VAL A 168 7.37 -15.61 3.29
C VAL A 168 7.73 -14.13 3.13
N ALA A 169 6.75 -13.28 2.85
CA ALA A 169 6.97 -11.84 2.73
C ALA A 169 7.48 -11.24 4.05
N ARG A 170 6.88 -11.61 5.19
CA ARG A 170 7.30 -11.13 6.52
C ARG A 170 8.74 -11.54 6.82
N ASP A 171 9.08 -12.81 6.60
CA ASP A 171 10.39 -13.34 6.97
C ASP A 171 11.48 -12.72 6.09
N LEU A 172 11.22 -12.53 4.79
CA LEU A 172 12.11 -11.80 3.88
C LEU A 172 12.28 -10.33 4.28
N LEU A 173 11.19 -9.64 4.65
CA LEU A 173 11.26 -8.26 5.10
C LEU A 173 12.12 -8.13 6.35
N VAL A 174 11.88 -8.95 7.37
CA VAL A 174 12.63 -8.93 8.63
C VAL A 174 14.11 -9.22 8.38
N LYS A 175 14.42 -10.26 7.61
CA LYS A 175 15.80 -10.63 7.29
C LYS A 175 16.53 -9.52 6.53
N ASN A 176 15.93 -9.00 5.46
CA ASN A 176 16.56 -7.98 4.62
C ASN A 176 16.73 -6.64 5.37
N LEU A 177 15.77 -6.27 6.22
CA LEU A 177 15.88 -5.07 7.04
C LEU A 177 16.98 -5.19 8.10
N GLN A 178 17.17 -6.38 8.70
CA GLN A 178 18.23 -6.63 9.68
C GLN A 178 19.63 -6.67 9.05
N GLU A 179 19.78 -7.34 7.89
CA GLU A 179 21.08 -7.53 7.24
C GLU A 179 21.54 -6.30 6.47
N LYS A 180 20.64 -5.67 5.69
CA LYS A 180 21.00 -4.61 4.73
C LYS A 180 20.56 -3.22 5.17
N GLY A 181 19.67 -3.12 6.17
CA GLY A 181 19.06 -1.84 6.57
C GLY A 181 18.19 -1.20 5.49
N LYS A 182 17.94 -1.89 4.37
CA LYS A 182 17.11 -1.42 3.27
C LYS A 182 16.43 -2.60 2.59
N VAL A 183 15.23 -2.39 2.07
CA VAL A 183 14.50 -3.39 1.30
C VAL A 183 13.77 -2.72 0.15
N THR A 184 13.80 -3.36 -1.02
CA THR A 184 13.14 -2.87 -2.23
C THR A 184 12.05 -3.84 -2.64
N PHE A 185 10.88 -3.39 -3.04
CA PHE A 185 9.76 -4.25 -3.44
C PHE A 185 9.08 -3.65 -4.66
N VAL A 186 8.62 -4.51 -5.57
CA VAL A 186 7.77 -4.06 -6.67
C VAL A 186 6.32 -4.11 -6.21
N VAL A 187 5.68 -2.96 -6.34
CA VAL A 187 4.31 -2.72 -5.91
C VAL A 187 3.41 -2.65 -7.13
N GLU A 188 2.36 -3.45 -7.13
CA GLU A 188 1.23 -3.36 -8.04
C GLU A 188 0.13 -2.52 -7.36
N ARG A 189 -0.06 -1.29 -7.83
CA ARG A 189 -1.05 -0.33 -7.34
C ARG A 189 -2.31 -0.33 -8.23
N PRO A 190 -3.51 -0.49 -7.66
CA PRO A 190 -4.74 -0.43 -8.43
C PRO A 190 -5.07 1.02 -8.86
N GLU A 191 -5.18 1.27 -10.16
CA GLU A 191 -5.56 2.57 -10.72
C GLU A 191 -7.05 2.60 -11.13
N SER A 192 -7.51 1.52 -11.77
CA SER A 192 -8.90 1.36 -12.19
C SER A 192 -9.87 1.23 -11.01
N ILE A 193 -11.12 1.65 -11.22
CA ILE A 193 -12.20 1.57 -10.24
C ILE A 193 -12.46 0.11 -9.84
N ASP A 194 -12.46 -0.80 -10.82
CA ASP A 194 -12.67 -2.23 -10.60
C ASP A 194 -11.53 -2.84 -9.77
N ALA A 195 -10.29 -2.48 -10.09
CA ALA A 195 -9.09 -2.92 -9.36
C ALA A 195 -9.11 -2.45 -7.89
N LYS A 196 -9.57 -1.21 -7.65
CA LYS A 196 -9.72 -0.65 -6.29
C LYS A 196 -10.83 -1.35 -5.51
N GLN A 197 -11.95 -1.69 -6.16
CA GLN A 197 -13.02 -2.46 -5.53
C GLN A 197 -12.56 -3.88 -5.16
N TRP A 198 -11.84 -4.54 -6.06
CA TRP A 198 -11.24 -5.85 -5.80
C TRP A 198 -10.29 -5.81 -4.59
N ALA A 199 -9.38 -4.83 -4.54
CA ALA A 199 -8.45 -4.68 -3.41
C ALA A 199 -9.20 -4.46 -2.08
N LYS A 200 -10.27 -3.67 -2.08
CA LYS A 200 -11.12 -3.49 -0.89
C LYS A 200 -11.80 -4.79 -0.46
N GLN A 201 -12.33 -5.57 -1.40
CA GLN A 201 -12.96 -6.86 -1.10
C GLN A 201 -11.97 -7.87 -0.54
N ALA A 202 -10.77 -7.94 -1.12
CA ALA A 202 -9.67 -8.81 -0.68
C ALA A 202 -9.15 -8.45 0.73
N LEU A 203 -9.23 -7.17 1.12
CA LEU A 203 -8.88 -6.74 2.47
C LEU A 203 -10.01 -6.99 3.49
N ALA A 204 -11.27 -6.95 3.04
CA ALA A 204 -12.44 -7.16 3.89
C ALA A 204 -12.68 -8.64 4.27
N THR A 205 -12.05 -9.58 3.56
CA THR A 205 -12.26 -11.04 3.65
C THR A 205 -11.56 -11.71 4.84
N ASN A 206 -11.01 -10.95 5.79
CA ASN A 206 -10.44 -11.49 7.04
C ASN A 206 -11.48 -12.14 7.99
N MET A 207 -12.76 -12.15 7.61
CA MET A 207 -13.74 -13.09 8.15
C MET A 207 -14.42 -13.76 6.97
N ASN A 208 -14.39 -15.09 6.92
CA ASN A 208 -15.26 -15.85 6.04
C ASN A 208 -16.70 -15.38 6.24
N ASP A 209 -17.40 -15.06 5.16
CA ASP A 209 -18.80 -14.62 5.24
C ASP A 209 -19.67 -15.66 5.97
N ASP A 210 -19.28 -16.94 5.93
CA ASP A 210 -19.87 -18.01 6.75
C ASP A 210 -19.75 -17.77 8.26
N VAL A 211 -18.58 -17.33 8.75
CA VAL A 211 -18.36 -17.04 10.18
C VAL A 211 -19.12 -15.77 10.59
N ARG A 212 -19.22 -14.78 9.70
CA ARG A 212 -20.06 -13.59 9.92
C ARG A 212 -21.55 -13.94 9.95
N ASN A 213 -22.01 -14.79 9.04
CA ASN A 213 -23.39 -15.24 8.97
C ASN A 213 -23.75 -16.09 10.18
N ILE A 214 -22.88 -17.02 10.60
CA ILE A 214 -23.06 -17.80 11.83
C ILE A 214 -23.08 -16.86 13.05
N ALA A 215 -22.11 -15.93 13.18
CA ALA A 215 -22.09 -14.99 14.29
C ALA A 215 -23.31 -14.05 14.30
N ALA A 216 -23.82 -13.65 13.14
CA ALA A 216 -25.02 -12.83 13.00
C ALA A 216 -26.28 -13.64 13.35
N GLN A 217 -26.40 -14.88 12.89
CA GLN A 217 -27.49 -15.79 13.25
C GLN A 217 -27.50 -16.06 14.76
N TYR A 218 -26.35 -16.34 15.38
CA TYR A 218 -26.26 -16.49 16.84
C TYR A 218 -26.68 -15.21 17.59
N ARG A 219 -26.31 -14.03 17.10
CA ARG A 219 -26.74 -12.74 17.69
C ARG A 219 -28.24 -12.49 17.54
N GLN A 220 -28.84 -12.88 16.42
CA GLN A 220 -30.29 -12.75 16.17
C GLN A 220 -31.10 -13.78 16.96
N ALA A 221 -30.56 -15.00 17.14
CA ALA A 221 -31.18 -16.09 17.90
C ALA A 221 -31.11 -15.90 19.43
N LEU A 222 -30.40 -14.88 19.91
CA LEU A 222 -30.36 -14.49 21.33
C LEU A 222 -31.16 -13.18 21.57
N PRO A 223 -32.51 -13.21 21.51
CA PRO A 223 -33.32 -12.06 21.91
C PRO A 223 -33.24 -11.92 23.43
N GLY A 224 -32.46 -10.95 23.92
CA GLY A 224 -32.51 -10.54 25.33
C GLY A 224 -31.18 -10.21 26.00
N LEU A 225 -30.02 -10.45 25.39
CA LEU A 225 -28.77 -9.92 25.95
C LEU A 225 -28.66 -8.43 25.66
N LYS A 226 -29.09 -7.61 26.63
CA LYS A 226 -28.68 -6.20 26.69
C LYS A 226 -27.15 -6.17 26.61
N THR A 227 -26.60 -5.35 25.73
CA THR A 227 -25.16 -5.08 25.75
C THR A 227 -24.77 -4.69 27.18
N PRO A 228 -23.72 -5.28 27.76
CA PRO A 228 -23.32 -4.92 29.12
C PRO A 228 -23.01 -3.42 29.12
N SER A 229 -23.69 -2.67 29.99
CA SER A 229 -23.62 -1.21 30.04
C SER A 229 -22.22 -0.67 30.37
N LYS A 230 -21.30 -1.56 30.80
CA LYS A 230 -19.89 -1.27 31.03
C LYS A 230 -19.02 -2.44 30.57
N SER A 231 -17.89 -2.09 29.95
CA SER A 231 -16.81 -3.04 29.68
C SER A 231 -16.28 -3.63 30.98
N ALA A 232 -15.88 -4.91 30.96
CA ALA A 232 -15.17 -5.55 32.09
C ALA A 232 -13.85 -4.83 32.45
N MET A 233 -13.35 -3.98 31.54
CA MET A 233 -12.15 -3.14 31.71
C MET A 233 -12.49 -1.65 31.97
N SER A 234 -13.74 -1.32 32.32
CA SER A 234 -14.13 0.05 32.65
C SER A 234 -13.46 0.51 33.94
N THR A 235 -12.51 1.44 33.84
CA THR A 235 -11.73 2.02 34.94
C THR A 235 -12.51 3.04 35.79
N GLY A 236 -13.85 2.99 35.78
CA GLY A 236 -14.66 3.79 36.69
C GLY A 236 -14.52 3.28 38.12
N ARG A 237 -14.30 4.17 39.09
CA ARG A 237 -14.24 3.85 40.53
C ARG A 237 -15.50 3.06 40.94
N SER A 238 -15.36 1.73 41.05
CA SER A 238 -16.40 0.87 41.60
C SER A 238 -16.41 1.07 43.11
N ALA A 239 -17.52 1.55 43.67
CA ALA A 239 -17.71 1.74 45.11
C ALA A 239 -17.93 0.42 45.89
N ARG A 240 -17.72 -0.74 45.26
CA ARG A 240 -17.85 -2.05 45.90
C ARG A 240 -16.48 -2.71 45.97
N GLN A 241 -15.87 -2.60 47.13
CA GLN A 241 -14.69 -3.37 47.52
C GLN A 241 -15.08 -4.86 47.54
N VAL A 242 -14.42 -5.67 46.71
CA VAL A 242 -14.63 -7.12 46.68
C VAL A 242 -14.06 -7.67 47.99
N GLN A 243 -14.92 -8.10 48.90
CA GLN A 243 -14.51 -8.90 50.07
C GLN A 243 -14.44 -10.35 49.63
N ILE A 244 -13.24 -10.94 49.69
CA ILE A 244 -13.04 -12.37 49.48
C ILE A 244 -13.53 -13.04 50.76
N VAL A 245 -14.66 -13.74 50.66
CA VAL A 245 -15.19 -14.57 51.76
C VAL A 245 -14.46 -15.90 51.69
N GLU A 246 -13.72 -16.25 52.75
CA GLU A 246 -12.90 -17.49 52.83
C GLU A 246 -13.73 -18.79 52.86
N GLN A 247 -15.05 -18.71 52.95
CA GLN A 247 -15.92 -19.89 52.85
C GLN A 247 -16.03 -20.33 51.39
N THR A 248 -15.12 -21.23 51.01
CA THR A 248 -15.15 -21.92 49.73
C THR A 248 -16.31 -22.92 49.76
N GLN A 249 -17.37 -22.66 48.99
CA GLN A 249 -18.40 -23.66 48.72
C GLN A 249 -17.83 -24.70 47.75
N THR A 250 -17.35 -25.82 48.30
CA THR A 250 -17.01 -27.01 47.51
C THR A 250 -18.28 -27.72 47.11
N HIS A 251 -18.60 -27.70 45.82
CA HIS A 251 -19.59 -28.60 45.24
C HIS A 251 -18.88 -29.87 44.79
N GLU A 252 -19.26 -31.02 45.36
CA GLU A 252 -18.87 -32.31 44.82
C GLU A 252 -19.63 -32.55 43.52
N ILE A 253 -18.90 -32.51 42.42
CA ILE A 253 -19.41 -32.92 41.11
C ILE A 253 -19.25 -34.45 41.09
N GLY A 254 -20.37 -35.16 41.13
CA GLY A 254 -20.38 -36.63 41.12
C GLY A 254 -19.58 -37.17 39.92
N HIS A 255 -18.58 -38.00 40.21
CA HIS A 255 -17.77 -38.66 39.19
C HIS A 255 -18.22 -40.12 39.11
N ASP A 256 -18.35 -40.63 37.88
CA ASP A 256 -18.97 -41.92 37.53
C ASP A 256 -18.08 -43.14 37.85
N HIS A 257 -17.46 -43.14 39.03
CA HIS A 257 -16.58 -44.20 39.49
C HIS A 257 -17.09 -44.78 40.81
N GLU A 258 -18.03 -45.72 40.71
CA GLU A 258 -18.45 -46.53 41.83
C GLU A 258 -17.22 -47.22 42.47
N GLY A 259 -16.91 -46.88 43.72
CA GLY A 259 -16.18 -47.76 44.62
C GLY A 259 -14.67 -47.61 44.78
N LYS A 260 -14.01 -46.55 44.28
CA LYS A 260 -12.59 -46.31 44.61
C LYS A 260 -12.33 -44.91 45.18
N ALA A 261 -11.98 -44.86 46.46
CA ALA A 261 -11.56 -43.64 47.15
C ALA A 261 -10.22 -43.14 46.58
N LEU A 262 -10.22 -41.93 46.04
CA LEU A 262 -9.01 -41.25 45.55
C LEU A 262 -8.16 -40.79 46.75
N ARG A 263 -6.88 -41.20 46.76
CA ARG A 263 -5.91 -40.73 47.78
C ARG A 263 -5.59 -39.26 47.55
N LYS A 264 -5.70 -38.44 48.60
CA LYS A 264 -5.21 -37.06 48.59
C LYS A 264 -3.68 -37.06 48.46
N VAL A 265 -3.18 -36.44 47.40
CA VAL A 265 -1.75 -36.13 47.25
C VAL A 265 -1.46 -34.91 48.13
N LYS A 266 -0.40 -35.01 48.93
CA LYS A 266 0.08 -33.95 49.83
C LYS A 266 1.00 -33.00 49.07
#